data_AF-A0A8S9YHD0-F1
#
_entry.id   AF-A0A8S9YHD0-F1
#
_cell.length_a   1.000
_cell.length_b   1.000
_cell.length_c   1.000
_cell.angle_alpha   90.00
_cell.angle_beta   90.00
_cell.angle_gamma   90.00
#
_symmetry.space_group_name_H-M   'P 1'
#
loop_
_entity.id
_entity.type
_entity.pdbx_description
1 polymer ?
#
loop_
_entity_poly.entity_id
_entity_poly.type
_entity_poly.pdbx_seq_one_letter_code
_entity_poly.pdbx_strand_id
1 'polypeptide(L)'
;MFKQVKPEHTTFIESKRKERDERREARLKEKSAITIQKNWRGFRDRTGVVKEFRLQFDATVTSGLGLTHHFVHFFCLFYQAIDLLRAIKYLSFKFSHENERQRFEFLVRHLMSTIETGKPGVSYLSLALRKATLVEWIHSTKWLFATILHYLSELDPCSPNGSKLLNVFLSFVLITTDYSRWTFHEASFKFNIETVL
;
A
#
# COMPACT_ATOMS: atom_id res chain seq x y z
N MET A 1 44.51 63.70 -15.79
CA MET A 1 44.82 63.47 -14.37
C MET A 1 43.49 63.50 -13.61
N PHE A 2 42.96 62.35 -13.17
CA PHE A 2 41.66 62.31 -12.50
C PHE A 2 41.78 62.96 -11.11
N LYS A 3 40.87 63.90 -10.80
CA LYS A 3 40.78 64.52 -9.47
C LYS A 3 40.55 63.43 -8.43
N GLN A 4 41.32 63.43 -7.35
CA GLN A 4 41.13 62.50 -6.23
C GLN A 4 39.69 62.60 -5.73
N VAL A 5 38.99 61.47 -5.71
CA VAL A 5 37.61 61.36 -5.22
C VAL A 5 37.62 61.65 -3.73
N LYS A 6 36.73 62.53 -3.27
CA LYS A 6 36.62 62.87 -1.85
C LYS A 6 36.28 61.60 -1.04
N PRO A 7 36.91 61.37 0.12
CA PRO A 7 36.74 60.16 0.93
C PRO A 7 35.29 59.93 1.40
N GLU A 8 34.48 60.99 1.50
CA GLU A 8 33.04 60.91 1.81
C GLU A 8 32.22 60.23 0.71
N HIS A 9 32.64 60.37 -0.55
CA HIS A 9 31.93 59.78 -1.68
C HIS A 9 32.25 58.29 -1.83
N THR A 10 33.48 57.88 -1.48
CA THR A 10 33.88 56.47 -1.46
C THR A 10 33.20 55.72 -0.33
N THR A 11 33.10 56.29 0.88
CA THR A 11 32.39 55.67 2.01
C THR A 11 30.89 55.57 1.75
N PHE A 12 30.27 56.57 1.11
CA PHE A 12 28.88 56.48 0.67
C PHE A 12 28.67 55.33 -0.32
N ILE A 13 29.53 55.19 -1.35
CA ILE A 13 29.43 54.08 -2.32
C ILE A 13 29.62 52.72 -1.64
N GLU A 14 30.58 52.59 -0.74
CA GLU A 14 30.84 51.36 0.00
C GLU A 14 29.67 50.98 0.91
N SER A 15 29.09 51.95 1.63
CA SER A 15 27.89 51.73 2.44
C SER A 15 26.72 51.22 1.59
N LYS A 16 26.49 51.82 0.42
CA LYS A 16 25.43 51.39 -0.51
C LYS A 16 25.70 50.04 -1.14
N ARG A 17 26.97 49.69 -1.38
CA ARG A 17 27.36 48.35 -1.83
C ARG A 17 27.09 47.31 -0.74
N LYS A 18 27.51 47.57 0.48
CA LYS A 18 27.25 46.70 1.65
C LYS A 18 25.75 46.48 1.86
N GLU A 19 24.95 47.56 1.80
CA GLU A 19 23.48 47.49 1.94
C GLU A 19 22.82 46.66 0.81
N ARG A 20 23.42 46.57 -0.38
CA ARG A 20 22.94 45.69 -1.45
C ARG A 20 23.34 44.24 -1.22
N ASP A 21 24.58 44.01 -0.79
CA ASP A 21 25.10 42.68 -0.51
C ASP A 21 24.35 42.03 0.66
N GLU A 22 24.05 42.78 1.72
CA GLU A 22 23.21 42.35 2.84
C GLU A 22 21.80 41.96 2.39
N ARG A 23 21.16 42.75 1.51
CA ARG A 23 19.85 42.39 0.94
C ARG A 23 19.92 41.13 0.09
N ARG A 24 20.99 40.95 -0.69
CA ARG A 24 21.18 39.75 -1.51
C ARG A 24 21.35 38.51 -0.63
N GLU A 25 22.18 38.61 0.41
CA GLU A 25 22.41 37.53 1.36
C GLU A 25 21.13 37.16 2.13
N ALA A 26 20.36 38.16 2.58
CA ALA A 26 19.07 37.94 3.22
C ALA A 26 18.09 37.17 2.31
N ARG A 27 17.97 37.58 1.03
CA ARG A 27 17.15 36.86 0.04
C ARG A 27 17.63 35.44 -0.23
N LEU A 28 18.95 35.21 -0.23
CA LEU A 28 19.51 33.87 -0.39
C LEU A 28 19.21 32.98 0.82
N LYS A 29 19.38 33.50 2.04
CA LYS A 29 19.02 32.80 3.28
C LYS A 29 17.54 32.43 3.31
N GLU A 30 16.67 33.38 2.94
CA GLU A 30 15.23 33.15 2.86
C GLU A 30 14.89 32.06 1.83
N LYS A 31 15.43 32.14 0.60
CA LYS A 31 15.21 31.12 -0.43
C LYS A 31 15.69 29.73 -0.01
N SER A 32 16.85 29.66 0.63
CA SER A 32 17.39 28.41 1.17
C SER A 32 16.48 27.85 2.26
N ALA A 33 16.02 28.69 3.20
CA ALA A 33 15.09 28.29 4.25
C ALA A 33 13.77 27.76 3.68
N ILE A 34 13.17 28.46 2.71
CA ILE A 34 11.94 28.02 2.02
C ILE A 34 12.16 26.67 1.33
N THR A 35 13.29 26.48 0.67
CA THR A 35 13.62 25.23 -0.03
C THR A 35 13.75 24.06 0.93
N ILE A 36 14.45 24.25 2.05
CA ILE A 36 14.59 23.24 3.10
C ILE A 36 13.22 22.91 3.69
N GLN A 37 12.43 23.93 4.07
CA GLN A 37 11.12 23.75 4.66
C GLN A 37 10.15 23.02 3.73
N LYS A 38 10.10 23.40 2.44
CA LYS A 38 9.26 22.74 1.45
C LYS A 38 9.63 21.26 1.30
N ASN A 39 10.92 20.95 1.19
CA ASN A 39 11.38 19.56 1.04
C ASN A 39 11.10 18.74 2.30
N TRP A 40 11.34 19.31 3.48
CA TRP A 40 11.04 18.66 4.76
C TRP A 40 9.55 18.34 4.91
N ARG A 41 8.67 19.33 4.67
CA ARG A 41 7.21 19.12 4.71
C ARG A 41 6.78 18.01 3.75
N GLY A 42 7.23 18.06 2.50
CA GLY A 42 6.94 17.03 1.51
C GLY A 42 7.46 15.65 1.90
N PHE A 43 8.67 15.54 2.45
CA PHE A 43 9.22 14.28 2.93
C PHE A 43 8.40 13.71 4.09
N ARG A 44 8.09 14.55 5.09
CA ARG A 44 7.30 14.17 6.26
C ARG A 44 5.92 13.69 5.85
N ASP A 45 5.23 14.43 4.98
CA ASP A 45 3.86 14.10 4.58
C ASP A 45 3.83 12.80 3.76
N ARG A 46 4.75 12.61 2.80
CA ARG A 46 4.88 11.34 2.05
C ARG A 46 5.19 10.15 2.96
N THR A 47 6.04 10.35 3.95
CA THR A 47 6.39 9.30 4.94
C THR A 47 5.21 9.01 5.87
N GLY A 48 4.48 10.05 6.27
CA GLY A 48 3.28 9.95 7.10
C GLY A 48 2.18 9.15 6.41
N VAL A 49 1.92 9.40 5.13
CA VAL A 49 0.92 8.66 4.34
C VAL A 49 1.25 7.18 4.26
N VAL A 50 2.52 6.81 3.98
CA VAL A 50 2.92 5.40 3.95
C VAL A 50 2.70 4.74 5.32
N LYS A 51 3.10 5.41 6.41
CA LYS A 51 2.88 4.90 7.78
C LYS A 51 1.40 4.70 8.07
N GLU A 52 0.55 5.66 7.73
CA GLU A 52 -0.89 5.58 7.92
C GLU A 52 -1.48 4.40 7.13
N PHE A 53 -1.11 4.23 5.87
CA PHE A 53 -1.55 3.09 5.07
C PHE A 53 -1.13 1.74 5.67
N ARG A 54 0.06 1.65 6.27
CA ARG A 54 0.47 0.43 6.99
C ARG A 54 -0.32 0.19 8.27
N LEU A 55 -0.63 1.24 9.04
CA LEU A 55 -1.48 1.12 10.22
C LEU A 55 -2.89 0.66 9.86
N GLN A 56 -3.49 1.25 8.82
CA GLN A 56 -4.82 0.88 8.32
C GLN A 56 -4.84 -0.56 7.77
N PHE A 57 -3.79 -0.97 7.06
CA PHE A 57 -3.60 -2.35 6.63
C PHE A 57 -3.50 -3.30 7.84
N ASP A 58 -2.62 -2.99 8.79
CA ASP A 58 -2.38 -3.83 9.96
C ASP A 58 -3.65 -3.96 10.82
N ALA A 59 -4.46 -2.90 10.92
CA ALA A 59 -5.75 -2.92 11.60
C ALA A 59 -6.79 -3.84 10.92
N THR A 60 -6.75 -3.90 9.58
CA THR A 60 -7.70 -4.71 8.80
C THR A 60 -7.29 -6.19 8.76
N VAL A 61 -5.99 -6.46 8.55
CA VAL A 61 -5.48 -7.81 8.25
C VAL A 61 -4.82 -8.46 9.47
N THR A 62 -4.00 -7.71 10.22
CA THR A 62 -3.12 -8.27 11.26
C THR A 62 -3.81 -8.36 12.63
N SER A 63 -4.69 -7.43 12.97
CA SER A 63 -5.39 -7.40 14.27
C SER A 63 -6.28 -8.62 14.54
N GLY A 64 -6.69 -9.37 13.51
CA GLY A 64 -7.48 -10.60 13.66
C GLY A 64 -6.65 -11.87 13.93
N LEU A 65 -5.34 -11.88 13.65
CA LEU A 65 -4.48 -13.07 13.65
C LEU A 65 -3.77 -13.37 14.98
N GLY A 66 -3.86 -12.47 15.97
CA GLY A 66 -3.34 -12.67 17.33
C GLY A 66 -4.28 -13.44 18.27
N LEU A 67 -5.46 -13.83 17.78
CA LEU A 67 -6.49 -14.54 18.54
C LEU A 67 -6.64 -15.97 18.00
N THR A 68 -7.07 -16.90 18.85
CA THR A 68 -7.21 -18.33 18.52
C THR A 68 -8.01 -18.55 17.22
N HIS A 69 -7.76 -19.65 16.51
CA HIS A 69 -8.34 -19.98 15.19
C HIS A 69 -9.87 -19.81 15.09
N HIS A 70 -10.58 -19.91 16.23
CA HIS A 70 -12.02 -19.69 16.34
C HIS A 70 -12.42 -18.21 16.23
N PHE A 71 -11.61 -17.30 16.80
CA PHE A 71 -11.82 -15.85 16.73
C PHE A 71 -11.41 -15.26 15.38
N VAL A 72 -10.42 -15.82 14.69
CA VAL A 72 -10.05 -15.43 13.32
C VAL A 72 -11.26 -15.58 12.38
N HIS A 73 -11.95 -16.72 12.47
CA HIS A 73 -13.18 -16.98 11.70
C HIS A 73 -14.32 -16.03 12.10
N PHE A 74 -14.44 -15.69 13.40
CA PHE A 74 -15.42 -14.71 13.88
C PHE A 74 -15.15 -13.30 13.35
N PHE A 75 -13.91 -12.81 13.39
CA PHE A 75 -13.56 -11.49 12.85
C PHE A 75 -13.68 -11.41 11.33
N CYS A 76 -13.39 -12.51 10.62
CA CYS A 76 -13.56 -12.60 9.17
C CYS A 76 -15.03 -12.37 8.75
N LEU A 77 -16.00 -12.70 9.62
CA LEU A 77 -17.43 -12.46 9.36
C LEU A 77 -17.84 -10.97 9.41
N PHE A 78 -17.03 -10.09 10.01
CA PHE A 78 -17.37 -8.67 10.15
C PHE A 78 -16.76 -7.77 9.09
N TYR A 79 -15.69 -8.20 8.41
CA TYR A 79 -15.03 -7.40 7.38
C TYR A 79 -15.62 -7.65 5.99
N GLN A 80 -15.92 -6.56 5.28
CA GLN A 80 -16.43 -6.65 3.91
C GLN A 80 -15.27 -6.88 2.94
N ALA A 81 -15.53 -7.59 1.85
CA ALA A 81 -14.55 -7.82 0.79
C ALA A 81 -13.94 -6.50 0.24
N ILE A 82 -14.70 -5.40 0.31
CA ILE A 82 -14.26 -4.06 -0.11
C ILE A 82 -13.12 -3.53 0.77
N ASP A 83 -13.17 -3.76 2.09
CA ASP A 83 -12.12 -3.30 3.00
C ASP A 83 -10.82 -4.06 2.76
N LEU A 84 -10.93 -5.34 2.38
CA LEU A 84 -9.77 -6.14 1.98
C LEU A 84 -9.14 -5.64 0.68
N LEU A 85 -9.96 -5.25 -0.30
CA LEU A 85 -9.47 -4.61 -1.53
C LEU A 85 -8.74 -3.29 -1.23
N ARG A 86 -9.27 -2.51 -0.27
CA ARG A 86 -8.60 -1.28 0.21
C ARG A 86 -7.27 -1.60 0.91
N ALA A 87 -7.24 -2.62 1.76
CA ALA A 87 -6.02 -3.06 2.44
C ALA A 87 -4.94 -3.51 1.44
N ILE A 88 -5.31 -4.26 0.40
CA ILE A 88 -4.38 -4.64 -0.68
C ILE A 88 -3.77 -3.39 -1.33
N LYS A 89 -4.59 -2.38 -1.66
CA LYS A 89 -4.10 -1.13 -2.25
C LYS A 89 -3.13 -0.42 -1.30
N TYR A 90 -3.47 -0.34 -0.02
CA TYR A 90 -2.60 0.27 0.98
C TYR A 90 -1.26 -0.43 1.07
N LEU A 91 -1.22 -1.77 1.16
CA LEU A 91 0.04 -2.51 1.19
C LEU A 91 0.83 -2.34 -0.12
N SER A 92 0.16 -2.37 -1.27
CA SER A 92 0.81 -2.20 -2.59
C SER A 92 1.47 -0.83 -2.77
N PHE A 93 0.99 0.19 -2.07
CA PHE A 93 1.55 1.54 -2.15
C PHE A 93 2.97 1.57 -1.58
N LYS A 94 3.97 1.76 -2.46
CA LYS A 94 5.40 1.80 -2.11
C LYS A 94 5.88 0.51 -1.42
N PHE A 95 5.39 -0.63 -1.89
CA PHE A 95 5.72 -1.95 -1.36
C PHE A 95 7.22 -2.29 -1.48
N SER A 96 7.80 -2.85 -0.42
CA SER A 96 9.20 -3.33 -0.40
C SER A 96 9.25 -4.83 -0.09
N HIS A 97 9.76 -5.62 -1.05
CA HIS A 97 9.77 -7.08 -0.94
C HIS A 97 10.52 -7.61 0.29
N GLU A 98 11.60 -6.95 0.70
CA GLU A 98 12.43 -7.33 1.85
C GLU A 98 11.76 -6.99 3.19
N ASN A 99 11.25 -5.77 3.32
CA ASN A 99 10.76 -5.26 4.60
C ASN A 99 9.31 -5.68 4.90
N GLU A 100 8.54 -6.03 3.87
CA GLU A 100 7.09 -6.19 3.98
C GLU A 100 6.60 -7.60 3.69
N ARG A 101 7.54 -8.54 3.57
CA ARG A 101 7.27 -9.95 3.33
C ARG A 101 6.26 -10.52 4.32
N GLN A 102 6.46 -10.31 5.62
CA GLN A 102 5.55 -10.84 6.64
C GLN A 102 4.12 -10.31 6.48
N ARG A 103 3.95 -9.00 6.22
CA ARG A 103 2.62 -8.41 5.97
C ARG A 103 1.96 -9.02 4.74
N PHE A 104 2.73 -9.26 3.69
CA PHE A 104 2.24 -9.92 2.49
C PHE A 104 1.80 -11.36 2.76
N GLU A 105 2.59 -12.13 3.51
CA GLU A 105 2.23 -13.49 3.90
C GLU A 105 0.92 -13.53 4.71
N PHE A 106 0.74 -12.59 5.66
CA PHE A 106 -0.51 -12.44 6.40
C PHE A 106 -1.69 -12.08 5.49
N LEU A 107 -1.49 -11.19 4.53
CA LEU A 107 -2.52 -10.83 3.55
C LEU A 107 -2.99 -12.04 2.76
N VAL A 108 -2.08 -12.86 2.21
CA VAL A 108 -2.49 -14.02 1.41
C VAL A 108 -3.19 -15.07 2.26
N ARG A 109 -2.74 -15.30 3.51
CA ARG A 109 -3.44 -16.19 4.44
C ARG A 109 -4.84 -15.68 4.78
N HIS A 110 -4.99 -14.38 5.01
CA HIS A 110 -6.29 -13.77 5.27
C HIS A 110 -7.22 -13.86 4.06
N LEU A 111 -6.71 -13.60 2.85
CA LEU A 111 -7.44 -13.79 1.60
C LEU A 111 -7.95 -15.23 1.47
N MET A 112 -7.09 -16.22 1.69
CA MET A 112 -7.49 -17.63 1.68
C MET A 112 -8.60 -17.93 2.68
N SER A 113 -8.49 -17.43 3.91
CA SER A 113 -9.54 -17.58 4.93
C SER A 113 -10.87 -16.97 4.49
N THR A 114 -10.87 -15.78 3.87
CA THR A 114 -12.11 -15.17 3.35
C THR A 114 -12.76 -15.98 2.23
N ILE A 115 -11.95 -16.64 1.40
CA ILE A 115 -12.43 -17.47 0.29
C ILE A 115 -13.10 -18.74 0.84
N GLU A 116 -12.50 -19.35 1.85
CA GLU A 116 -13.02 -20.55 2.52
C GLU A 116 -14.39 -20.32 3.19
N THR A 117 -14.70 -19.09 3.63
CA THR A 117 -16.03 -18.80 4.22
C THR A 117 -17.19 -19.01 3.25
N GLY A 118 -16.95 -18.96 1.94
CA GLY A 118 -17.97 -19.09 0.89
C GLY A 118 -19.05 -18.00 0.87
N LYS A 119 -18.94 -16.97 1.71
CA LYS A 119 -19.94 -15.88 1.79
C LYS A 119 -19.61 -14.79 0.76
N PRO A 120 -20.54 -14.44 -0.15
CA PRO A 120 -20.27 -13.42 -1.19
C PRO A 120 -20.12 -11.99 -0.65
N GLY A 121 -20.44 -11.73 0.62
CA GLY A 121 -20.18 -10.42 1.25
C GLY A 121 -18.73 -10.22 1.72
N VAL A 122 -18.05 -11.33 2.01
CA VAL A 122 -16.75 -11.36 2.69
C VAL A 122 -15.67 -11.89 1.77
N SER A 123 -15.99 -12.88 0.92
CA SER A 123 -15.05 -13.51 0.02
C SER A 123 -14.45 -12.53 -0.97
N TYR A 124 -13.11 -12.45 -1.02
CA TYR A 124 -12.39 -11.61 -1.96
C TYR A 124 -12.77 -11.87 -3.42
N LEU A 125 -13.01 -13.13 -3.80
CA LEU A 125 -13.33 -13.51 -5.17
C LEU A 125 -14.71 -12.98 -5.62
N SER A 126 -15.62 -12.75 -4.67
CA SER A 126 -16.93 -12.15 -4.98
C SER A 126 -16.83 -10.75 -5.59
N LEU A 127 -15.72 -10.04 -5.37
CA LEU A 127 -15.46 -8.72 -5.94
C LEU A 127 -15.26 -8.77 -7.45
N ALA A 128 -14.82 -9.91 -7.98
CA ALA A 128 -14.71 -10.13 -9.43
C ALA A 128 -16.09 -10.18 -10.10
N LEU A 129 -17.14 -10.58 -9.39
CA LEU A 129 -18.49 -10.68 -9.94
C LEU A 129 -19.24 -9.33 -9.94
N ARG A 130 -18.71 -8.31 -9.28
CA ARG A 130 -19.36 -7.00 -9.15
C ARG A 130 -18.74 -6.02 -10.16
N LYS A 131 -19.58 -5.48 -11.06
CA LYS A 131 -19.14 -4.50 -12.08
C LYS A 131 -18.37 -3.31 -11.50
N ALA A 132 -18.78 -2.81 -10.34
CA ALA A 132 -18.15 -1.65 -9.69
C ALA A 132 -16.72 -1.91 -9.20
N THR A 133 -16.39 -3.15 -8.80
CA THR A 133 -15.08 -3.49 -8.21
C THR A 133 -14.21 -4.34 -9.12
N LEU A 134 -14.74 -4.87 -10.23
CA LEU A 134 -14.03 -5.78 -11.13
C LEU A 134 -12.67 -5.22 -11.61
N VAL A 135 -12.64 -3.99 -12.10
CA VAL A 135 -11.38 -3.40 -12.64
C VAL A 135 -10.33 -3.27 -11.54
N GLU A 136 -10.74 -2.80 -10.36
CA GLU A 136 -9.85 -2.67 -9.21
C GLU A 136 -9.37 -4.03 -8.71
N TRP A 137 -10.26 -5.01 -8.67
CA TRP A 137 -9.95 -6.39 -8.32
C TRP A 137 -8.91 -6.97 -9.28
N ILE A 138 -9.09 -6.85 -10.60
CA ILE A 138 -8.11 -7.31 -11.61
C ILE A 138 -6.75 -6.68 -11.35
N HIS A 139 -6.69 -5.37 -11.10
CA HIS A 139 -5.43 -4.68 -10.83
C HIS A 139 -4.75 -5.21 -9.56
N SER A 140 -5.51 -5.35 -8.46
CA SER A 140 -5.02 -5.90 -7.20
C SER A 140 -4.58 -7.36 -7.32
N THR A 141 -5.34 -8.22 -8.03
CA THR A 141 -4.99 -9.62 -8.25
C THR A 141 -3.73 -9.77 -9.08
N LYS A 142 -3.54 -8.94 -10.12
CA LYS A 142 -2.28 -8.91 -10.89
C LYS A 142 -1.08 -8.57 -10.00
N TRP A 143 -1.21 -7.57 -9.13
CA TRP A 143 -0.16 -7.22 -8.18
C TRP A 143 0.14 -8.36 -7.20
N LEU A 144 -0.90 -9.01 -6.65
CA LEU A 144 -0.76 -10.19 -5.79
C LEU A 144 0.00 -11.31 -6.50
N PHE A 145 -0.36 -11.65 -7.74
CA PHE A 145 0.32 -12.68 -8.51
C PHE A 145 1.77 -12.34 -8.81
N ALA A 146 2.06 -11.11 -9.25
CA ALA A 146 3.44 -10.69 -9.49
C ALA A 146 4.30 -10.82 -8.22
N THR A 147 3.74 -10.47 -7.07
CA THR A 147 4.43 -10.53 -5.79
C THR A 147 4.60 -11.97 -5.29
N ILE A 148 3.58 -12.82 -5.47
CA ILE A 148 3.65 -14.26 -5.19
C ILE A 148 4.73 -14.91 -6.04
N LEU A 149 4.74 -14.67 -7.35
CA LEU A 149 5.73 -15.26 -8.26
C LEU A 149 7.16 -14.86 -7.89
N HIS A 150 7.37 -13.60 -7.47
CA HIS A 150 8.66 -13.16 -6.94
C HIS A 150 9.06 -14.00 -5.71
N TYR A 151 8.19 -14.15 -4.71
CA TYR A 151 8.52 -14.95 -3.52
C TYR A 151 8.62 -16.46 -3.79
N LEU A 152 7.85 -17.00 -4.73
CA LEU A 152 7.97 -18.40 -5.14
C LEU A 152 9.38 -18.72 -5.68
N SER A 153 10.04 -17.75 -6.32
CA SER A 153 11.42 -17.93 -6.80
C SER A 153 12.47 -17.97 -5.69
N GLU A 154 12.14 -17.47 -4.49
CA GLU A 154 13.06 -17.38 -3.34
C GLU A 154 12.79 -18.44 -2.27
N LEU A 155 11.67 -19.15 -2.34
CA LEU A 155 11.25 -20.10 -1.31
C LEU A 155 11.98 -21.43 -1.44
N ASP A 156 12.60 -21.87 -0.34
CA ASP A 156 13.18 -23.22 -0.24
C ASP A 156 12.10 -24.24 0.17
N PRO A 157 11.72 -25.17 -0.71
CA PRO A 157 10.71 -26.20 -0.43
C PRO A 157 11.15 -27.22 0.63
N CYS A 158 12.46 -27.34 0.90
CA CYS A 158 12.99 -28.26 1.89
C CYS A 158 12.81 -27.75 3.34
N SER A 159 12.57 -26.44 3.50
CA SER A 159 12.29 -25.85 4.81
C SER A 159 10.81 -26.04 5.21
N PRO A 160 10.49 -26.43 6.46
CA PRO A 160 9.10 -26.62 6.89
C PRO A 160 8.24 -25.36 6.77
N ASN A 161 8.82 -24.18 7.00
CA ASN A 161 8.11 -22.90 6.86
C ASN A 161 7.94 -22.51 5.38
N GLY A 162 8.96 -22.73 4.56
CA GLY A 162 8.90 -22.50 3.11
C GLY A 162 7.86 -23.38 2.44
N SER A 163 7.80 -24.67 2.78
CA SER A 163 6.80 -25.61 2.28
C SER A 163 5.35 -25.19 2.63
N LYS A 164 5.10 -24.78 3.88
CA LYS A 164 3.77 -24.28 4.29
C LYS A 164 3.38 -23.02 3.52
N LEU A 165 4.29 -22.08 3.35
CA LEU A 165 4.00 -20.83 2.65
C LEU A 165 3.82 -21.06 1.14
N LEU A 166 4.64 -21.93 0.55
CA LEU A 166 4.51 -22.40 -0.82
C LEU A 166 3.11 -22.96 -1.08
N ASN A 167 2.61 -23.82 -0.20
CA ASN A 167 1.25 -24.37 -0.31
C ASN A 167 0.18 -23.28 -0.25
N VAL A 168 0.32 -22.27 0.63
CA VAL A 168 -0.63 -21.15 0.71
C VAL A 168 -0.64 -20.34 -0.58
N PHE A 169 0.54 -19.99 -1.11
CA PHE A 169 0.68 -19.23 -2.34
C PHE A 169 0.13 -19.99 -3.56
N LEU A 170 0.49 -21.26 -3.71
CA LEU A 170 -0.01 -22.10 -4.80
C LEU A 170 -1.52 -22.31 -4.71
N SER A 171 -2.05 -22.55 -3.51
CA SER A 171 -3.50 -22.69 -3.30
C SER A 171 -4.24 -21.41 -3.67
N PHE A 172 -3.72 -20.25 -3.30
CA PHE A 172 -4.30 -18.97 -3.68
C PHE A 172 -4.32 -18.79 -5.20
N VAL A 173 -3.19 -19.02 -5.88
CA VAL A 173 -3.09 -18.91 -7.34
C VAL A 173 -4.06 -19.90 -8.02
N LEU A 174 -4.13 -21.14 -7.54
CA LEU A 174 -5.00 -22.17 -8.10
C LEU A 174 -6.48 -21.77 -7.96
N ILE A 175 -6.93 -21.39 -6.76
CA ILE A 175 -8.34 -21.07 -6.53
C ILE A 175 -8.75 -19.78 -7.26
N THR A 176 -7.88 -18.79 -7.31
CA THR A 176 -8.17 -17.53 -8.02
C THR A 176 -8.23 -17.68 -9.54
N THR A 177 -7.53 -18.67 -10.12
CA THR A 177 -7.50 -18.92 -11.57
C THR A 177 -8.52 -19.98 -12.00
N ASP A 178 -8.89 -20.91 -11.12
CA ASP A 178 -9.89 -21.95 -11.38
C ASP A 178 -11.28 -21.52 -10.87
N TYR A 179 -12.08 -20.94 -11.76
CA TYR A 179 -13.44 -20.47 -11.44
C TYR A 179 -14.38 -21.58 -10.96
N SER A 180 -14.10 -22.84 -11.29
CA SER A 180 -14.93 -23.98 -10.86
C SER A 180 -14.88 -24.20 -9.35
N ARG A 181 -13.83 -23.69 -8.67
CA ARG A 181 -13.63 -23.82 -7.23
C ARG A 181 -14.24 -22.68 -6.43
N TRP A 182 -14.93 -21.74 -7.07
CA TRP A 182 -15.51 -20.57 -6.40
C TRP A 182 -16.82 -20.98 -5.71
N THR A 183 -16.74 -21.22 -4.41
CA THR A 183 -17.82 -21.76 -3.55
C THR A 183 -19.14 -20.98 -3.59
N PHE A 184 -19.11 -19.68 -3.89
CA PHE A 184 -20.30 -18.83 -4.02
C PHE A 184 -20.92 -18.82 -5.42
N HIS A 185 -20.22 -19.34 -6.45
CA HIS A 185 -20.72 -19.41 -7.82
C HIS A 185 -21.88 -20.42 -7.95
N GLU A 186 -21.82 -21.56 -7.24
CA GLU A 186 -22.92 -22.52 -7.16
C GLU A 186 -24.18 -21.93 -6.52
N ALA A 187 -24.02 -21.09 -5.49
CA ALA A 187 -25.16 -20.46 -4.79
C ALA A 187 -25.88 -19.44 -5.68
N SER A 188 -25.14 -18.64 -6.47
CA SER A 188 -25.74 -17.71 -7.44
C SER A 188 -26.43 -18.42 -8.61
N PHE A 189 -25.93 -19.59 -9.01
CA PHE A 189 -26.54 -20.38 -10.08
C PHE A 189 -27.85 -21.05 -9.61
N LYS A 190 -27.91 -21.54 -8.36
CA LYS A 190 -29.14 -22.08 -7.76
C LYS A 190 -30.25 -21.03 -7.64
N PHE A 191 -29.90 -19.81 -7.23
CA PHE A 191 -30.88 -18.71 -7.14
C PHE A 191 -31.52 -18.37 -8.49
N ASN A 192 -30.74 -18.41 -9.58
CA ASN A 192 -31.27 -18.14 -10.93
C ASN A 192 -32.18 -19.26 -11.47
N ILE A 193 -32.04 -20.51 -10.99
CA ILE A 193 -32.89 -21.62 -11.43
C ILE A 193 -34.21 -21.63 -10.66
N GLU A 194 -34.20 -21.31 -9.36
CA GLU A 194 -35.42 -21.25 -8.54
C GLU A 194 -36.29 -20.01 -8.81
N THR A 195 -35.77 -18.99 -9.51
CA THR A 195 -36.57 -17.82 -9.89
C THR A 195 -37.23 -17.98 -11.28
N VAL A 196 -36.96 -19.08 -11.98
CA VAL A 196 -37.45 -19.37 -13.35
C VAL A 196 -38.38 -20.60 -13.38
N LEU A 197 -38.69 -21.19 -12.22
CA LEU A 197 -39.73 -22.22 -12.02
C LEU A 197 -40.83 -21.67 -11.12
#